data_AF-A0A075HNT7-F1
#
_entry.id   AF-A0A075HNT7-F1
#
_cell.length_a   1.000
_cell.length_b   1.000
_cell.length_c   1.000
_cell.angle_alpha   90.00
_cell.angle_beta   90.00
_cell.angle_gamma   90.00
#
_symmetry.space_group_name_H-M   'P 1'
#
loop_
_entity.id
_entity.type
_entity.pdbx_description
1 polymer ?
#
loop_
_entity_poly.entity_id
_entity_poly.type
_entity_poly.pdbx_seq_one_letter_code
_entity_poly.pdbx_strand_id
1 'polypeptide(L)' 'MLEEELIDLYTFCLQNPDSPEVEQKKLRITEVGKEIFDDGGVDALENFYFAISNRIQGEIEKDIAPFRPLWNGFSDEWKY' A
#
# COMPACT_ATOMS: atom_id res chain seq x y z
N MET A 1 9.64 -2.13 10.24
CA MET A 1 8.30 -2.76 10.38
C MET A 1 7.62 -2.64 9.02
N LEU A 2 6.77 -3.59 8.61
CA LEU A 2 6.11 -3.55 7.28
C LEU A 2 5.29 -2.26 7.06
N GLU A 3 4.72 -1.70 8.13
CA GLU A 3 3.97 -0.44 8.08
C GLU A 3 4.83 0.75 7.63
N GLU A 4 5.98 0.99 8.28
CA GLU A 4 6.91 2.06 7.90
C GLU A 4 7.44 1.86 6.47
N GLU A 5 7.71 0.61 6.07
CA GLU A 5 8.13 0.32 4.70
C GLU A 5 7.03 0.72 3.70
N LEU A 6 5.77 0.36 3.95
CA LEU A 6 4.66 0.77 3.08
C LEU A 6 4.49 2.30 3.04
N ILE A 7 4.65 2.99 4.17
CA ILE A 7 4.59 4.46 4.22
C ILE A 7 5.64 5.08 3.30
N ASP A 8 6.89 4.60 3.38
CA ASP A 8 7.99 5.06 2.54
C ASP A 8 7.71 4.80 1.05
N LEU A 9 7.23 3.59 0.72
CA LEU A 9 6.93 3.20 -0.66
C LEU A 9 5.79 4.04 -1.27
N TYR A 10 4.68 4.22 -0.55
CA TYR A 10 3.56 5.03 -1.01
C TYR A 10 3.95 6.51 -1.13
N THR A 11 4.65 7.05 -0.13
CA THR A 11 5.14 8.43 -0.14
C THR A 11 6.03 8.67 -1.35
N PHE A 12 6.96 7.75 -1.63
CA PHE A 12 7.82 7.83 -2.81
C PHE A 12 7.01 7.88 -4.10
N CYS A 13 6.07 6.94 -4.29
CA CYS A 13 5.26 6.87 -5.50
C CYS A 13 4.39 8.12 -5.69
N LEU A 14 3.84 8.65 -4.59
CA LEU A 14 2.98 9.83 -4.60
C LEU A 14 3.77 11.11 -4.86
N GLN A 15 4.99 11.25 -4.35
CA GLN A 15 5.82 12.45 -4.51
C GLN A 15 6.61 12.44 -5.83
N ASN A 16 6.88 11.27 -6.40
CA ASN A 16 7.72 11.11 -7.59
C ASN A 16 7.01 10.25 -8.67
N PRO A 17 5.81 10.64 -9.14
CA PRO A 17 4.98 9.79 -10.00
C PRO A 17 5.62 9.44 -11.35
N ASP A 18 6.53 10.28 -11.85
CA ASP A 18 7.24 10.07 -13.12
C ASP A 18 8.60 9.36 -12.93
N SER A 19 8.96 8.97 -11.71
CA SER A 19 10.22 8.27 -11.46
C SER A 19 10.22 6.89 -12.11
N PRO A 20 11.32 6.48 -12.78
CA PRO A 20 11.45 5.14 -13.34
C PRO A 20 11.40 4.04 -12.28
N GLU A 21 11.58 4.38 -10.99
CA GLU A 21 11.52 3.43 -9.88
C GLU A 21 10.08 3.12 -9.43
N VAL A 22 9.07 3.89 -9.84
CA VAL A 22 7.68 3.74 -9.36
C VAL A 22 7.16 2.32 -9.57
N GLU A 23 7.42 1.71 -10.73
CA GLU A 23 6.95 0.35 -11.01
C GLU A 23 7.62 -0.70 -10.10
N GLN A 24 8.90 -0.51 -9.75
CA GLN A 24 9.58 -1.36 -8.77
C GLN A 24 8.99 -1.17 -7.36
N LYS A 25 8.63 0.05 -6.98
CA LYS A 25 8.01 0.34 -5.68
C LYS A 25 6.60 -0.27 -5.59
N LYS A 26 5.81 -0.20 -6.66
CA LYS A 26 4.50 -0.87 -6.74
C LYS A 26 4.63 -2.38 -6.59
N LEU A 27 5.63 -2.99 -7.23
CA LEU A 27 5.91 -4.42 -7.04
C LEU A 27 6.18 -4.74 -5.57
N ARG A 28 7.02 -3.94 -4.89
CA ARG A 28 7.30 -4.15 -3.47
C ARG A 28 6.06 -3.92 -2.59
N ILE A 29 5.21 -2.94 -2.91
CA ILE A 29 3.92 -2.73 -2.23
C ILE A 29 3.04 -3.99 -2.35
N THR A 30 2.98 -4.61 -3.53
CA THR A 30 2.26 -5.86 -3.74
C THR A 30 2.86 -6.99 -2.89
N GLU A 31 4.18 -7.16 -2.88
CA GLU A 31 4.85 -8.19 -2.07
C GLU A 31 4.60 -8.03 -0.57
N VAL A 32 4.76 -6.82 -0.03
CA VAL A 32 4.48 -6.54 1.39
C VAL A 32 3.00 -6.76 1.71
N GLY A 33 2.10 -6.35 0.82
CA GLY A 33 0.67 -6.66 0.96
C GLY A 33 0.41 -8.16 1.04
N LYS A 34 1.11 -8.95 0.23
CA LYS A 34 0.98 -10.41 0.27
C LYS A 34 1.48 -10.99 1.60
N GLU A 35 2.59 -10.49 2.14
CA GLU A 35 3.09 -10.89 3.47
C GLU A 35 2.05 -10.57 4.57
N ILE A 36 1.46 -9.38 4.56
CA ILE A 36 0.41 -8.98 5.51
C ILE A 36 -0.83 -9.88 5.39
N PHE A 37 -1.24 -10.17 4.14
CA PHE A 37 -2.39 -11.02 3.88
C PHE A 37 -2.15 -12.46 4.33
N ASP A 38 -0.96 -13.00 4.13
CA ASP A 38 -0.65 -14.39 4.53
C ASP A 38 -0.65 -14.56 6.06
N ASP A 39 -0.34 -13.49 6.80
CA ASP A 39 -0.34 -13.50 8.27
C ASP A 39 -1.73 -13.26 8.89
N GLY A 40 -2.60 -12.46 8.25
CA GLY A 40 -3.86 -12.03 8.88
C GLY A 40 -5.04 -11.78 7.94
N GLY A 41 -4.94 -12.22 6.68
CA GLY A 41 -6.00 -12.13 5.69
C GLY A 41 -6.41 -10.71 5.33
N VAL A 42 -7.66 -10.57 4.88
CA VAL A 42 -8.26 -9.30 4.45
C VAL A 42 -8.34 -8.30 5.60
N ASP A 43 -8.63 -8.77 6.81
CA ASP A 43 -8.71 -7.91 8.01
C ASP A 43 -7.38 -7.22 8.29
N ALA A 44 -6.25 -7.93 8.14
CA ALA A 44 -4.93 -7.32 8.28
C ALA A 44 -4.66 -6.29 7.17
N LEU A 45 -5.02 -6.57 5.92
CA LEU A 45 -4.88 -5.59 4.82
C LEU A 45 -5.68 -4.31 5.08
N GLU A 46 -6.93 -4.41 5.52
CA GLU A 46 -7.77 -3.25 5.84
C GLU A 46 -7.18 -2.43 7.00
N ASN A 47 -6.71 -3.11 8.05
CA ASN A 47 -6.09 -2.45 9.20
C ASN A 47 -4.82 -1.68 8.80
N PHE A 48 -3.94 -2.31 8.02
CA PHE A 48 -2.73 -1.66 7.51
C PHE A 48 -3.09 -0.51 6.56
N TYR A 49 -3.98 -0.73 5.60
CA TYR A 49 -4.42 0.32 4.68
C TYR A 49 -4.95 1.53 5.43
N PHE A 50 -5.82 1.33 6.43
CA PHE A 50 -6.41 2.40 7.22
C PHE A 50 -5.34 3.19 7.98
N ALA A 51 -4.42 2.51 8.68
CA ALA A 51 -3.35 3.18 9.42
C ALA A 51 -2.46 4.02 8.49
N ILE A 52 -2.02 3.43 7.38
CA ILE A 52 -1.11 4.07 6.42
C ILE A 52 -1.79 5.22 5.69
N SER A 53 -3.05 5.05 5.27
CA SER A 53 -3.84 6.10 4.63
C SER A 53 -3.99 7.33 5.53
N ASN A 54 -4.34 7.15 6.80
CA ASN A 54 -4.45 8.26 7.75
C ASN A 54 -3.11 8.98 7.96
N ARG A 55 -2.02 8.22 8.07
CA ARG A 55 -0.68 8.80 8.28
C ARG A 55 -0.23 9.62 7.07
N ILE A 56 -0.30 9.07 5.85
CA ILE A 56 0.10 9.77 4.63
C ILE A 56 -0.79 10.98 4.36
N GLN A 57 -2.10 10.88 4.60
CA GLN A 57 -3.01 12.02 4.49
C GLN A 57 -2.65 13.13 5.49
N GLY A 58 -2.26 12.78 6.71
CA GLY A 58 -1.83 13.73 7.73
C GLY A 58 -0.45 14.34 7.50
N GLU A 59 0.48 13.60 6.88
CA GLU A 59 1.87 14.03 6.68
C GLU A 59 2.07 14.82 5.37
N ILE A 60 1.42 14.42 4.28
CA ILE A 60 1.66 14.98 2.94
C ILE A 60 0.38 15.32 2.17
N GLU A 61 -0.80 15.23 2.80
CA GLU A 61 -2.11 15.58 2.21
C GLU A 61 -2.45 14.83 0.91
N LYS A 62 -1.99 13.58 0.79
CA LYS A 62 -2.25 12.72 -0.38
C LYS A 62 -2.98 11.43 -0.03
N ASP A 63 -3.71 10.92 -1.01
CA ASP A 63 -4.51 9.69 -0.89
C ASP A 63 -3.81 8.50 -1.57
N ILE A 64 -3.77 7.36 -0.86
CA ILE A 64 -3.24 6.09 -1.36
C ILE A 64 -4.30 5.19 -2.01
N ALA A 65 -5.57 5.61 -2.07
CA ALA A 65 -6.64 4.87 -2.74
C ALA A 65 -6.28 4.37 -4.16
N PRO A 66 -5.52 5.11 -5.01
CA PRO A 66 -5.11 4.62 -6.32
C PRO A 66 -4.25 3.35 -6.30
N PHE A 67 -3.65 3.00 -5.15
CA PHE A 67 -2.82 1.81 -5.00
C PHE A 67 -3.58 0.60 -4.45
N ARG A 68 -4.83 0.73 -3.98
CA ARG A 68 -5.64 -0.42 -3.52
C ARG A 68 -5.73 -1.56 -4.52
N PRO A 69 -5.83 -1.31 -5.85
CA PRO A 69 -5.87 -2.39 -6.83
C PRO A 69 -4.60 -3.26 -6.88
N LEU A 70 -3.47 -2.81 -6.31
CA LEU A 70 -2.23 -3.60 -6.28
C LEU A 70 -2.35 -4.89 -5.47
N TRP A 71 -3.35 -4.99 -4.60
CA TRP A 71 -3.63 -6.17 -3.78
C TRP A 71 -4.84 -6.97 -4.27
N ASN A 72 -5.45 -6.57 -5.40
CA ASN A 72 -6.48 -7.38 -6.05
C ASN A 72 -5.91 -8.75 -6.43
N GLY A 73 -6.72 -9.80 -6.24
CA GLY A 73 -6.32 -11.18 -6.51
C GLY A 73 -5.71 -11.93 -5.32
N PHE A 74 -5.49 -11.27 -4.17
CA PHE A 74 -5.15 -11.96 -2.92
C PHE A 74 -6.36 -12.68 -2.32
N SER A 75 -7.56 -12.08 -2.43
CA SER A 75 -8.84 -12.65 -1.99
C SER A 75 -9.95 -12.18 -2.92
N ASP A 76 -11.04 -12.96 -2.99
CA ASP A 76 -12.30 -12.57 -3.61
C ASP A 76 -13.04 -11.47 -2.83
N GLU A 77 -12.56 -11.07 -1.66
CA GLU A 77 -13.16 -9.99 -0.86
C GLU A 77 -12.52 -8.61 -1.15
N TRP A 78 -11.25 -8.60 -1.57
CA TRP A 78 -10.53 -7.36 -1.88
C TRP A 78 -10.75 -6.98 -3.36
N LYS A 79 -11.70 -6.06 -3.60
CA LYS A 79 -12.07 -5.60 -4.96
C LYS A 79 -12.15 -4.08 -5.02
N TYR A 80 -11.05 -3.45 -5.39
CA TYR A 80 -10.94 -2.00 -5.59
C TYR A 80 -10.51 -1.63 -7.00
#